data_AF-A0AAV2HVA9-F1
#
_entry.id   AF-A0AAV2HVA9-F1
#
_cell.length_a   1.000
_cell.length_b   1.000
_cell.length_c   1.000
_cell.angle_alpha   90.00
_cell.angle_beta   90.00
_cell.angle_gamma   90.00
#
_symmetry.space_group_name_H-M   'P 1'
#
loop_
_entity.id
_entity.type
_entity.pdbx_description
1 polymer ?
#
loop_
_entity_poly.entity_id
_entity_poly.type
_entity_poly.pdbx_seq_one_letter_code
_entity_poly.pdbx_strand_id
1 'polypeptide(L)'
;MNCINMSTSHDIRMEPQSDVLDLAQETRKLQGCHECEVNFGTEADIHQHKTRCTKNPGHQQFIPVNDFTISHLPARYQDAQLVDVIQLISRLTALLTVSHISNDRPEFFPFTDIPYPFFKSRGSHNFSRTGSGRCVDFYKRTVVNNEPCKCKVCRTSGTPVMTWDAIVIHTATHVVFDEKE
;
A
#
# COMPACT_ATOMS: atom_id res chain seq x y z
N MET A 1 2.73 32.02 -42.16
CA MET A 1 2.10 30.70 -41.96
C MET A 1 3.18 29.65 -42.14
N ASN A 2 3.56 28.96 -41.06
CA ASN A 2 4.22 27.65 -41.09
C ASN A 2 4.28 27.15 -39.64
N CYS A 3 3.35 26.24 -39.30
CA CYS A 3 3.36 25.52 -38.03
C CYS A 3 4.17 24.24 -38.21
N ILE A 4 5.26 24.10 -37.46
CA ILE A 4 6.06 22.88 -37.38
C ILE A 4 5.50 22.06 -36.23
N ASN A 5 4.83 20.94 -36.55
CA ASN A 5 4.46 19.90 -35.59
C ASN A 5 5.69 19.02 -35.31
N MET A 6 6.13 18.98 -34.05
CA MET A 6 6.99 17.91 -33.54
C MET A 6 6.15 17.03 -32.60
N SER A 7 5.63 15.92 -33.14
CA SER A 7 5.10 14.82 -32.33
C SER A 7 6.18 13.75 -32.22
N THR A 8 6.90 13.71 -31.11
CA THR A 8 7.76 12.58 -30.75
C THR A 8 6.91 11.56 -30.01
N SER A 9 6.49 10.52 -30.74
CA SER A 9 5.97 9.28 -30.15
C SER A 9 7.09 8.62 -29.35
N HIS A 10 6.99 8.66 -28.02
CA HIS A 10 7.81 7.83 -27.14
C HIS A 10 7.35 6.38 -27.32
N ASP A 11 8.12 5.60 -28.08
CA ASP A 11 8.04 4.14 -28.07
C ASP A 11 8.44 3.65 -26.67
N ILE A 12 7.44 3.36 -25.84
CA ILE A 12 7.63 2.65 -24.57
C ILE A 12 7.91 1.20 -24.95
N ARG A 13 9.20 0.83 -25.02
CA ARG A 13 9.61 -0.57 -25.08
C ARG A 13 9.09 -1.26 -23.82
N MET A 14 8.07 -2.11 -23.97
CA MET A 14 7.64 -3.00 -22.89
C MET A 14 8.79 -3.96 -22.62
N GLU A 15 9.45 -3.80 -21.48
CA GLU A 15 10.41 -4.78 -21.00
C GLU A 15 9.70 -6.13 -20.79
N PRO A 16 10.40 -7.26 -21.03
CA PRO A 16 9.79 -8.56 -20.92
C PRO A 16 9.26 -8.80 -19.50
N GLN A 17 7.98 -9.13 -19.40
CA GLN A 17 7.22 -9.30 -18.16
C GLN A 17 7.84 -10.27 -17.13
N SER A 18 8.69 -11.21 -17.55
CA SER A 18 9.42 -12.10 -16.64
C SER A 18 10.43 -11.35 -15.77
N ASP A 19 11.07 -10.32 -16.32
CA ASP A 19 12.10 -9.53 -15.64
C ASP A 19 11.53 -8.75 -14.45
N VAL A 20 10.35 -8.16 -14.65
CA VAL A 20 9.61 -7.39 -13.63
C VAL A 20 9.27 -8.25 -12.39
N LEU A 21 8.85 -9.49 -12.60
CA LEU A 21 8.49 -10.40 -11.51
C LEU A 21 9.72 -10.89 -10.74
N ASP A 22 10.83 -11.13 -11.44
CA ASP A 22 12.11 -11.50 -10.83
C ASP A 22 12.67 -10.34 -10.01
N LEU A 23 12.61 -9.11 -10.54
CA LEU A 23 13.00 -7.90 -9.83
C LEU A 23 12.16 -7.65 -8.56
N ALA A 24 10.84 -7.88 -8.63
CA ALA A 24 9.96 -7.85 -7.47
C ALA A 24 10.37 -8.89 -6.41
N GLN A 25 10.76 -10.09 -6.83
CA GLN A 25 11.19 -11.16 -5.94
C GLN A 25 12.52 -10.85 -5.27
N GLU A 26 13.50 -10.30 -6.00
CA GLU A 26 14.76 -9.83 -5.41
C GLU A 26 14.53 -8.67 -4.44
N THR A 27 13.64 -7.74 -4.79
CA THR A 27 13.32 -6.59 -3.92
C THR A 27 12.61 -7.04 -2.63
N ARG A 28 11.77 -8.07 -2.67
CA ARG A 28 11.17 -8.65 -1.44
C ARG A 28 12.23 -9.18 -0.47
N LYS A 29 13.38 -9.67 -0.95
CA LYS A 29 14.47 -10.12 -0.07
C LYS A 29 15.06 -8.98 0.78
N LEU A 30 14.87 -7.73 0.36
CA LEU A 30 15.32 -6.54 1.11
C LEU A 30 14.42 -6.18 2.29
N GLN A 31 13.31 -6.89 2.50
CA GLN A 31 12.35 -6.61 3.58
C GLN A 31 12.69 -7.32 4.90
N GLY A 32 13.60 -8.29 4.87
CA GLY A 32 13.90 -9.13 6.03
C GLY A 32 12.68 -9.96 6.45
N CYS A 33 12.32 -9.89 7.74
CA CYS A 33 11.16 -10.61 8.30
C CYS A 33 9.83 -9.85 8.16
N HIS A 34 9.84 -8.67 7.53
CA HIS A 34 8.63 -7.87 7.34
C HIS A 34 8.05 -8.16 5.97
N GLU A 35 6.73 -8.32 5.89
CA GLU A 35 6.07 -8.67 4.63
C GLU A 35 5.39 -7.44 4.03
N CYS A 36 5.91 -6.98 2.90
CA CYS A 36 5.23 -6.07 1.99
C CYS A 36 5.11 -6.75 0.62
N GLU A 37 3.99 -6.54 -0.06
CA GLU A 37 3.93 -6.93 -1.46
C GLU A 37 4.63 -5.88 -2.32
N VAL A 38 5.58 -6.27 -3.17
CA VAL A 38 6.34 -5.36 -4.04
C VAL A 38 5.87 -5.54 -5.46
N ASN A 39 5.59 -4.42 -6.12
CA ASN A 39 5.11 -4.40 -7.48
C ASN A 39 5.81 -3.29 -8.28
N PHE A 40 6.42 -3.68 -9.39
CA PHE A 40 7.08 -2.78 -10.36
C PHE A 40 6.12 -2.35 -11.49
N GLY A 41 4.94 -2.98 -11.59
CA GLY A 41 3.90 -2.65 -12.55
C GLY A 41 2.73 -1.88 -11.92
N THR A 42 1.54 -2.06 -12.49
CA THR A 42 0.29 -1.47 -12.00
C THR A 42 -0.40 -2.40 -11.00
N GLU A 43 -1.38 -1.90 -10.25
CA GLU A 43 -2.18 -2.75 -9.34
C GLU A 43 -2.83 -3.95 -10.05
N ALA A 44 -3.15 -3.82 -11.35
CA ALA A 44 -3.71 -4.90 -12.15
C ALA A 44 -2.75 -6.11 -12.29
N ASP A 45 -1.45 -5.89 -12.15
CA ASP A 45 -0.43 -6.94 -12.27
C ASP A 45 -0.27 -7.79 -11.00
N ILE A 46 -0.92 -7.41 -9.89
CA ILE A 46 -0.85 -8.16 -8.62
C ILE A 46 -1.33 -9.61 -8.78
N HIS A 47 -2.27 -9.86 -9.69
CA HIS A 47 -2.74 -11.21 -9.98
C HIS A 47 -1.63 -12.14 -10.48
N GLN A 48 -0.60 -11.61 -11.13
CA GLN A 48 0.52 -12.39 -11.65
C GLN A 48 1.40 -12.90 -10.51
N HIS A 49 1.58 -12.10 -9.44
CA HIS A 49 2.31 -12.53 -8.25
C HIS A 49 1.67 -13.73 -7.54
N LYS A 50 0.34 -13.92 -7.67
CA LYS A 50 -0.35 -15.11 -7.14
C LYS A 50 0.16 -16.40 -7.77
N THR A 51 0.51 -16.38 -9.06
CA THR A 51 0.98 -17.58 -9.78
C THR A 51 2.34 -18.07 -9.30
N ARG A 52 3.17 -17.17 -8.76
CA ARG A 52 4.52 -17.46 -8.24
C ARG A 52 4.59 -17.54 -6.71
N CYS A 53 3.46 -17.42 -6.01
CA CYS A 53 3.45 -17.47 -4.56
C CYS A 53 3.74 -18.89 -4.05
N THR A 54 4.80 -19.02 -3.25
CA THR A 54 5.21 -20.30 -2.65
C THR A 54 4.56 -20.56 -1.29
N LYS A 55 4.02 -19.53 -0.62
CA LYS A 55 3.41 -19.65 0.71
C LYS A 55 2.07 -20.37 0.69
N ASN A 56 1.26 -20.11 -0.35
CA ASN A 56 0.00 -20.78 -0.59
C ASN A 56 -0.16 -21.05 -2.09
N PRO A 57 0.51 -22.08 -2.63
CA PRO A 57 0.51 -22.37 -4.06
C PRO A 57 -0.92 -22.50 -4.61
N GLY A 58 -1.23 -21.71 -5.64
CA GLY A 58 -2.55 -21.68 -6.26
C GLY A 58 -3.64 -20.99 -5.44
N HIS A 59 -3.36 -20.55 -4.21
CA HIS A 59 -4.27 -19.76 -3.36
C HIS A 59 -5.68 -20.36 -3.22
N GLN A 60 -5.82 -21.69 -3.27
CA GLN A 60 -7.12 -22.35 -3.34
C GLN A 60 -7.91 -22.28 -2.02
N GLN A 61 -7.22 -21.98 -0.92
CA GLN A 61 -7.79 -21.97 0.43
C GLN A 61 -8.21 -20.57 0.90
N PHE A 62 -8.19 -19.57 0.02
CA PHE A 62 -8.67 -18.23 0.38
C PHE A 62 -10.19 -18.19 0.36
N ILE A 63 -10.76 -17.80 1.50
CA ILE A 63 -12.20 -17.59 1.65
C ILE A 63 -12.44 -16.08 1.54
N PRO A 64 -13.18 -15.60 0.52
CA PRO A 64 -13.58 -14.21 0.45
C PRO A 64 -14.34 -13.83 1.72
N VAL A 65 -14.11 -12.63 2.25
CA VAL A 65 -14.68 -12.25 3.55
C VAL A 65 -16.21 -12.23 3.56
N ASN A 66 -16.83 -11.96 2.41
CA ASN A 66 -18.29 -12.00 2.25
C ASN A 66 -18.84 -13.44 2.28
N ASP A 67 -17.99 -14.42 1.97
CA ASP A 67 -18.32 -15.85 2.03
C ASP A 67 -17.86 -16.47 3.36
N PHE A 68 -17.21 -15.68 4.23
CA PHE A 68 -16.71 -16.18 5.51
C PHE A 68 -17.87 -16.41 6.49
N THR A 69 -18.04 -17.66 6.91
CA THR A 69 -19.09 -18.09 7.84
C THR A 69 -18.48 -18.81 9.04
N ILE A 70 -19.31 -19.07 10.06
CA ILE A 70 -18.90 -19.74 11.30
C ILE A 70 -18.29 -21.13 11.07
N SER A 71 -18.72 -21.87 10.04
CA SER A 71 -18.20 -23.20 9.73
C SER A 71 -16.75 -23.18 9.24
N HIS A 72 -16.26 -22.01 8.80
CA HIS A 72 -14.86 -21.81 8.43
C HIS A 72 -13.93 -21.63 9.64
N LEU A 73 -14.47 -21.41 10.84
CA LEU A 73 -13.69 -21.33 12.07
C LEU A 73 -13.40 -22.74 12.62
N PRO A 74 -12.21 -22.96 13.23
CA PRO A 74 -11.94 -24.19 13.96
C PRO A 74 -13.00 -24.42 15.04
N ALA A 75 -13.39 -25.67 15.30
CA ALA A 75 -14.53 -26.04 16.15
C ALA A 75 -14.57 -25.28 17.51
N ARG A 76 -13.42 -25.11 18.17
CA ARG A 76 -13.32 -24.39 19.47
C ARG A 76 -13.54 -22.88 19.40
N TYR A 77 -13.60 -22.31 18.20
CA TYR A 77 -13.77 -20.89 17.91
C TYR A 77 -15.03 -20.62 17.07
N GLN A 78 -15.93 -21.60 16.91
CA GLN A 78 -17.19 -21.41 16.21
C GLN A 78 -18.17 -20.58 17.05
N ASP A 79 -17.86 -19.30 17.19
CA ASP A 79 -18.64 -18.28 17.89
C ASP A 79 -19.14 -17.25 16.88
N ALA A 80 -20.45 -17.01 16.88
CA ALA A 80 -21.08 -16.03 15.99
C ALA A 80 -20.52 -14.61 16.20
N GLN A 81 -20.22 -14.23 17.44
CA GLN A 81 -19.65 -12.91 17.74
C GLN A 81 -18.25 -12.76 17.12
N LEU A 82 -17.47 -13.85 17.08
CA LEU A 82 -16.15 -13.82 16.44
C LEU A 82 -16.27 -13.60 14.93
N VAL A 83 -17.26 -14.21 14.27
CA VAL A 83 -17.55 -13.97 12.84
C VAL A 83 -17.91 -12.51 12.60
N ASP A 84 -18.80 -11.94 13.43
CA ASP A 84 -19.20 -10.53 13.33
C ASP A 84 -17.99 -9.59 13.50
N VAL A 85 -17.11 -9.88 14.46
CA VAL A 85 -15.87 -9.12 14.69
C VAL A 85 -14.94 -9.22 13.47
N ILE A 86 -14.75 -10.41 12.90
CA ILE A 86 -13.90 -10.59 11.70
C ILE A 86 -14.46 -9.77 10.52
N GLN A 87 -15.77 -9.86 10.27
CA GLN A 87 -16.43 -9.10 9.20
C GLN A 87 -16.40 -7.58 9.45
N LEU A 88 -16.48 -7.15 10.70
CA LEU A 88 -16.34 -5.74 11.05
C LEU A 88 -14.91 -5.24 10.82
N ILE A 89 -13.90 -6.00 11.28
CA ILE A 89 -12.49 -5.66 11.11
C ILE A 89 -12.12 -5.62 9.62
N SER A 90 -12.65 -6.54 8.80
CA SER A 90 -12.36 -6.54 7.37
C SER A 90 -12.88 -5.29 6.68
N ARG A 91 -14.05 -4.76 7.09
CA ARG A 91 -14.59 -3.49 6.57
C ARG A 91 -13.76 -2.28 6.98
N LEU A 92 -13.06 -2.37 8.11
CA LEU A 92 -12.14 -1.34 8.59
C LEU A 92 -10.72 -1.53 8.05
N THR A 93 -10.44 -2.63 7.34
CA THR A 93 -9.12 -2.91 6.79
C THR A 93 -8.97 -2.17 5.46
N ALA A 94 -7.89 -1.39 5.35
CA ALA A 94 -7.54 -0.65 4.16
C ALA A 94 -6.36 -1.30 3.44
N LEU A 95 -6.40 -1.31 2.11
CA LEU A 95 -5.22 -1.59 1.28
C LEU A 95 -4.44 -0.28 1.11
N LEU A 96 -3.14 -0.30 1.41
CA LEU A 96 -2.27 0.85 1.24
C LEU A 96 -1.27 0.57 0.14
N THR A 97 -1.21 1.44 -0.86
CA THR A 97 -0.23 1.40 -1.95
C THR A 97 0.69 2.60 -1.82
N VAL A 98 1.99 2.33 -1.59
CA VAL A 98 3.00 3.36 -1.33
C VAL A 98 4.04 3.31 -2.43
N SER A 99 4.14 4.37 -3.22
CA SER A 99 5.01 4.45 -4.41
C SER A 99 6.28 5.27 -4.19
N HIS A 100 6.42 5.93 -3.04
CA HIS A 100 7.62 6.68 -2.68
C HIS A 100 8.36 5.99 -1.54
N ILE A 101 9.69 6.05 -1.56
CA ILE A 101 10.53 5.60 -0.44
C ILE A 101 11.28 6.84 0.08
N SER A 102 11.01 7.21 1.32
CA SER A 102 11.60 8.38 1.95
C SER A 102 13.12 8.29 1.99
N ASN A 103 13.80 9.41 1.76
CA ASN A 103 15.24 9.53 1.93
C ASN A 103 15.69 9.38 3.39
N ASP A 104 14.76 9.51 4.34
CA ASP A 104 15.05 9.50 5.77
C ASP A 104 14.91 8.12 6.41
N ARG A 105 14.54 7.08 5.64
CA ARG A 105 14.56 5.70 6.15
C ARG A 105 15.94 5.38 6.73
N PRO A 106 16.04 4.84 7.96
CA PRO A 106 17.32 4.53 8.57
C PRO A 106 17.94 3.29 7.93
N GLU A 107 19.24 3.10 8.10
CA GLU A 107 19.92 1.89 7.62
C GLU A 107 19.53 0.65 8.43
N PHE A 108 19.35 0.82 9.73
CA PHE A 108 19.03 -0.25 10.67
C PHE A 108 17.82 0.13 11.53
N PHE A 109 17.16 -0.87 12.11
CA PHE A 109 16.19 -0.61 13.18
C PHE A 109 16.88 0.05 14.39
N PRO A 110 16.18 0.94 15.12
CA PRO A 110 16.76 1.60 16.29
C PRO A 110 17.38 0.60 17.26
N PHE A 111 18.64 0.83 17.64
CA PHE A 111 19.39 0.02 18.61
C PHE A 111 19.67 -1.44 18.19
N THR A 112 19.66 -1.73 16.90
CA THR A 112 19.99 -3.07 16.36
C THR A 112 20.89 -2.95 15.13
N ASP A 113 21.50 -4.05 14.72
CA ASP A 113 22.18 -4.17 13.41
C ASP A 113 21.27 -4.79 12.33
N ILE A 114 19.97 -4.86 12.58
CA ILE A 114 19.00 -5.46 11.64
C ILE A 114 18.66 -4.40 10.59
N PRO A 115 18.90 -4.67 9.28
CA PRO A 115 18.62 -3.70 8.22
C PRO A 115 17.15 -3.28 8.18
N TYR A 116 16.90 -1.98 8.00
CA TYR A 116 15.55 -1.47 7.85
C TYR A 116 15.00 -1.78 6.45
N PRO A 117 13.73 -2.22 6.32
CA PRO A 117 13.12 -2.53 5.04
C PRO A 117 13.24 -1.38 4.03
N PHE A 118 13.77 -1.71 2.85
CA PHE A 118 13.93 -0.81 1.70
C PHE A 118 14.91 0.37 1.88
N PHE A 119 15.77 0.36 2.88
CA PHE A 119 16.82 1.39 3.04
C PHE A 119 17.68 1.58 1.78
N LYS A 120 18.03 0.49 1.08
CA LYS A 120 18.85 0.56 -0.14
C LYS A 120 18.11 1.19 -1.33
N SER A 121 16.81 1.43 -1.19
CA SER A 121 15.93 1.96 -2.24
C SER A 121 15.39 3.36 -1.91
N ARG A 122 16.02 4.07 -0.95
CA ARG A 122 15.67 5.46 -0.60
C ARG A 122 15.64 6.39 -1.81
N GLY A 123 14.65 7.28 -1.83
CA GLY A 123 14.40 8.20 -2.93
C GLY A 123 13.85 7.56 -4.21
N SER A 124 13.70 6.23 -4.25
CA SER A 124 13.17 5.53 -5.41
C SER A 124 11.67 5.78 -5.57
N HIS A 125 11.26 5.82 -6.84
CA HIS A 125 9.87 5.80 -7.29
C HIS A 125 9.61 4.66 -8.28
N ASN A 126 10.56 3.71 -8.38
CA ASN A 126 10.57 2.70 -9.45
C ASN A 126 9.64 1.51 -9.17
N PHE A 127 9.16 1.38 -7.93
CA PHE A 127 8.20 0.35 -7.55
C PHE A 127 7.26 0.85 -6.47
N SER A 128 6.10 0.23 -6.41
CA SER A 128 5.15 0.37 -5.32
C SER A 128 5.29 -0.78 -4.34
N ARG A 129 4.98 -0.50 -3.07
CA ARG A 129 4.77 -1.53 -2.06
C ARG A 129 3.35 -1.45 -1.55
N THR A 130 2.79 -2.61 -1.28
CA THR A 130 1.42 -2.75 -0.79
C THR A 130 1.44 -3.40 0.59
N GLY A 131 0.61 -2.86 1.48
CA GLY A 131 0.43 -3.37 2.84
C GLY A 131 -0.99 -3.14 3.33
N SER A 132 -1.28 -3.67 4.51
CA SER A 132 -2.58 -3.50 5.17
C SER A 132 -2.52 -2.39 6.20
N GLY A 133 -3.61 -1.62 6.29
CA GLY A 133 -3.86 -0.69 7.38
C GLY A 133 -5.21 -0.95 8.04
N ARG A 134 -5.43 -0.36 9.21
CA ARG A 134 -6.70 -0.37 9.93
C ARG A 134 -7.20 1.06 10.09
N CYS A 135 -8.41 1.33 9.62
CA CYS A 135 -9.14 2.54 9.95
C CYS A 135 -9.47 2.52 11.45
N VAL A 136 -8.99 3.54 12.18
CA VAL A 136 -9.16 3.64 13.64
C VAL A 136 -9.99 4.84 14.04
N ASP A 137 -10.08 5.86 13.19
CA ASP A 137 -10.84 7.07 13.49
C ASP A 137 -11.33 7.75 12.21
N PHE A 138 -12.46 8.45 12.34
CA PHE A 138 -13.05 9.30 11.32
C PHE A 138 -13.56 10.56 12.00
N TYR A 139 -13.08 11.71 11.58
CA TYR A 139 -13.58 12.97 12.11
C TYR A 139 -13.66 14.04 11.04
N LYS A 140 -14.68 14.86 11.19
CA LYS A 140 -14.89 16.06 10.38
C LYS A 140 -14.03 17.18 10.95
N ARG A 141 -13.04 17.64 10.20
CA ARG A 141 -12.28 18.83 10.57
C ARG A 141 -13.08 20.07 10.17
N THR A 142 -13.54 20.81 11.17
CA THR A 142 -14.25 22.09 11.01
C THR A 142 -13.43 23.20 11.64
N VAL A 143 -12.72 24.03 10.87
CA VAL A 143 -12.02 25.28 11.31
C VAL A 143 -11.29 25.23 12.67
N VAL A 144 -10.97 24.06 13.23
CA VAL A 144 -10.19 23.97 14.45
C VAL A 144 -8.78 24.35 14.02
N ASN A 145 -8.27 25.45 14.56
CA ASN A 145 -7.00 26.08 14.21
C ASN A 145 -6.93 26.69 12.80
N ASN A 146 -8.07 26.95 12.15
CA ASN A 146 -8.13 27.61 10.83
C ASN A 146 -7.32 26.89 9.72
N GLU A 147 -7.09 25.58 9.86
CA GLU A 147 -6.35 24.80 8.85
C GLU A 147 -7.26 24.42 7.66
N PRO A 148 -7.01 24.92 6.44
CA PRO A 148 -7.74 24.50 5.25
C PRO A 148 -7.44 23.03 4.89
N CYS A 149 -8.25 22.45 4.02
CA CYS A 149 -8.00 21.13 3.45
C CYS A 149 -6.60 21.05 2.81
N LYS A 150 -5.85 20.00 3.17
CA LYS A 150 -4.45 19.79 2.73
C LYS A 150 -4.32 19.18 1.33
N CYS A 151 -5.44 18.91 0.64
CA CYS A 151 -5.40 18.35 -0.71
C CYS A 151 -4.73 19.32 -1.70
N LYS A 152 -4.18 18.80 -2.80
CA LYS A 152 -3.47 19.62 -3.81
C LYS A 152 -4.35 20.75 -4.35
N VAL A 153 -5.63 20.47 -4.62
CA VAL A 153 -6.59 21.45 -5.17
C VAL A 153 -6.86 22.61 -4.20
N CYS A 154 -7.11 22.31 -2.91
CA CYS A 154 -7.36 23.36 -1.92
C CYS A 154 -6.10 24.19 -1.65
N ARG A 155 -4.91 23.58 -1.64
CA ARG A 155 -3.64 24.30 -1.45
C ARG A 155 -3.36 25.35 -2.53
N THR A 156 -3.83 25.13 -3.76
CA THR A 156 -3.64 26.07 -4.88
C THR A 156 -4.84 26.97 -5.13
N SER A 157 -5.94 26.80 -4.37
CA SER A 157 -7.17 27.56 -4.54
C SER A 157 -7.11 28.88 -3.77
N GLY A 158 -7.62 29.96 -4.36
CA GLY A 158 -7.88 31.22 -3.62
C GLY A 158 -9.03 31.11 -2.62
N THR A 159 -9.84 30.04 -2.73
CA THR A 159 -10.97 29.73 -1.84
C THR A 159 -10.85 28.27 -1.38
N PRO A 160 -9.96 27.97 -0.41
CA PRO A 160 -9.78 26.61 0.08
C PRO A 160 -11.00 26.14 0.87
N VAL A 161 -11.28 24.83 0.82
CA VAL A 161 -12.34 24.22 1.61
C VAL A 161 -11.92 24.18 3.09
N MET A 162 -12.74 24.79 3.95
CA MET A 162 -12.49 24.92 5.40
C MET A 162 -13.11 23.79 6.24
N THR A 163 -13.82 22.86 5.58
CA THR A 163 -14.45 21.72 6.23
C THR A 163 -14.21 20.46 5.42
N TRP A 164 -13.50 19.50 5.98
CA TRP A 164 -13.11 18.28 5.28
C TRP A 164 -13.07 17.09 6.24
N ASP A 165 -13.28 15.90 5.70
CA ASP A 165 -13.29 14.66 6.47
C ASP A 165 -11.89 14.05 6.50
N ALA A 166 -11.45 13.63 7.69
CA ALA A 166 -10.17 12.97 7.91
C ALA A 166 -10.41 11.52 8.34
N ILE A 167 -9.64 10.61 7.75
CA ILE A 167 -9.56 9.20 8.15
C ILE A 167 -8.20 8.98 8.76
N VAL A 168 -8.15 8.30 9.91
CA VAL A 168 -6.89 7.87 10.53
C VAL A 168 -6.72 6.38 10.29
N ILE A 169 -5.60 6.04 9.65
CA ILE A 169 -5.22 4.66 9.35
C ILE A 169 -3.96 4.32 10.15
N HIS A 170 -4.04 3.28 10.97
CA HIS A 170 -2.87 2.67 11.58
C HIS A 170 -2.30 1.62 10.64
N THR A 171 -0.99 1.68 10.39
CA THR A 171 -0.26 0.70 9.57
C THR A 171 1.10 0.42 10.18
N ALA A 172 1.79 -0.57 9.65
CA ALA A 172 3.15 -0.88 10.08
C ALA A 172 4.15 0.11 9.46
N THR A 173 5.14 0.53 10.25
CA THR A 173 6.14 1.53 9.84
C THR A 173 6.99 1.09 8.64
N HIS A 174 7.15 -0.22 8.43
CA HIS A 174 7.84 -0.73 7.24
C HIS A 174 7.04 -0.51 5.95
N VAL A 175 5.71 -0.35 6.03
CA VAL A 175 4.82 0.02 4.91
C VAL A 175 4.93 1.52 4.65
N VAL A 176 4.61 2.36 5.65
CA VAL A 176 4.72 3.82 5.61
C VAL A 176 5.64 4.28 6.73
N PHE A 177 6.78 4.86 6.38
CA PHE A 177 7.82 5.24 7.35
C PHE A 177 7.57 6.61 7.97
N ASP A 178 7.27 7.63 7.17
CA ASP A 178 7.11 9.03 7.59
C ASP A 178 6.03 9.75 6.75
N GLU A 179 5.83 11.05 6.96
CA GLU A 179 4.84 11.84 6.23
C GLU A 179 5.16 12.11 4.74
N LYS A 180 6.35 11.73 4.26
CA LYS A 180 6.74 11.92 2.86
C LYS A 180 6.28 10.76 1.99
N GLU A 181 5.95 9.61 2.58
CA GLU A 181 5.47 8.39 1.94
C GLU A 181 3.95 8.28 1.91
#